data_AF-A0A819SKR0-F1
#
_entry.id   AF-A0A819SKR0-F1
#
_cell.length_a   1.000
_cell.length_b   1.000
_cell.length_c   1.000
_cell.angle_alpha   90.00
_cell.angle_beta   90.00
_cell.angle_gamma   90.00
#
_symmetry.space_group_name_H-M   'P 1'
#
loop_
_entity.id
_entity.type
_entity.pdbx_description
1 polymer ?
#
loop_
_entity_poly.entity_id
_entity_poly.type
_entity_poly.pdbx_seq_one_letter_code
_entity_poly.pdbx_strand_id
1 'polypeptide(L)'
;MFILKHWWESGRTLRTVNTAFRSKFPGEKIPTRQTIYLLLVSQTFLLNPHISQRRAALELNISRASLQRLMKDLNLKPYKPRLLQALNEDDPDRRLEFCEWLLDSARDDPTLLDRILWTDEAS
;
A
#
# COMPACT_ATOMS: atom_id res chain seq x y z
N MET A 1 -13.67 -7.28 -4.04
CA MET A 1 -13.39 -8.32 -3.01
C MET A 1 -14.01 -9.70 -3.27
N PHE A 2 -14.63 -9.99 -4.43
CA PHE A 2 -15.31 -11.27 -4.67
C PHE A 2 -14.39 -12.49 -4.56
N ILE A 3 -13.27 -12.49 -5.31
CA ILE A 3 -12.34 -13.63 -5.36
C ILE A 3 -11.71 -13.90 -3.99
N LEU A 4 -11.21 -12.85 -3.30
CA LEU A 4 -10.62 -13.02 -1.97
C LEU A 4 -11.64 -13.51 -0.95
N LYS A 5 -12.87 -12.97 -0.94
CA LYS A 5 -13.94 -13.42 -0.04
C LYS A 5 -14.24 -14.91 -0.22
N HIS A 6 -14.53 -15.33 -1.44
CA HIS A 6 -14.85 -16.74 -1.71
C HIS A 6 -13.66 -17.66 -1.48
N TRP A 7 -12.43 -17.19 -1.68
CA TRP A 7 -11.23 -17.95 -1.36
C TRP A 7 -11.15 -18.31 0.13
N TRP A 8 -11.47 -17.35 1.00
CA TRP A 8 -11.50 -17.57 2.45
C TRP A 8 -12.66 -18.47 2.88
N GLU A 9 -13.84 -18.25 2.32
CA GLU A 9 -15.05 -19.01 2.67
C GLU A 9 -15.00 -20.47 2.16
N SER A 10 -14.21 -20.75 1.13
CA SER A 10 -14.26 -22.03 0.40
C SER A 10 -13.01 -22.89 0.54
N GLY A 11 -12.34 -22.81 1.69
CA GLY A 11 -11.18 -23.64 2.01
C GLY A 11 -9.94 -23.37 1.15
N ARG A 12 -9.84 -22.19 0.54
CA ARG A 12 -8.65 -21.71 -0.22
C ARG A 12 -8.30 -22.61 -1.41
N THR A 13 -9.31 -22.98 -2.20
CA THR A 13 -9.14 -23.83 -3.38
C THR A 13 -9.60 -23.13 -4.66
N LEU A 14 -8.89 -23.35 -5.77
CA LEU A 14 -9.26 -22.77 -7.08
C LEU A 14 -10.60 -23.30 -7.59
N ARG A 15 -10.89 -24.58 -7.31
CA ARG A 15 -12.11 -25.24 -7.81
C ARG A 15 -13.35 -24.53 -7.29
N THR A 16 -13.39 -24.22 -6.00
CA THR A 16 -14.55 -23.57 -5.37
C THR A 16 -14.71 -22.14 -5.83
N VAL A 17 -13.61 -21.37 -5.95
CA VAL A 17 -13.66 -20.02 -6.52
C VAL A 17 -14.15 -20.02 -7.97
N ASN A 18 -13.72 -20.99 -8.78
CA ASN A 18 -14.21 -21.12 -10.16
C ASN A 18 -15.69 -21.49 -10.21
N THR A 19 -16.17 -22.37 -9.33
CA THR A 19 -17.59 -22.71 -9.22
C THR A 19 -18.43 -21.48 -8.82
N ALA A 20 -17.98 -20.74 -7.80
CA ALA A 20 -18.65 -19.50 -7.38
C ALA A 20 -18.65 -18.44 -8.48
N PHE A 21 -17.53 -18.30 -9.20
CA PHE A 21 -17.40 -17.37 -10.33
C PHE A 21 -18.40 -17.70 -11.44
N ARG A 22 -18.50 -18.97 -11.86
CA ARG A 22 -19.47 -19.41 -12.87
C ARG A 22 -20.91 -19.13 -12.47
N SER A 23 -21.24 -19.33 -11.19
CA SER A 23 -22.59 -19.08 -10.69
C SER A 23 -22.93 -17.60 -10.65
N LYS A 24 -21.96 -16.73 -10.33
CA LYS A 24 -22.19 -15.30 -10.22
C LYS A 24 -22.11 -14.56 -11.55
N PHE A 25 -21.26 -15.03 -12.46
CA PHE A 25 -21.00 -14.41 -13.76
C PHE A 25 -21.23 -15.44 -14.88
N PRO A 26 -22.50 -15.75 -15.20
CA PRO A 26 -22.81 -16.70 -16.26
C PRO A 26 -22.37 -16.16 -17.62
N GLY A 27 -21.70 -16.99 -18.43
CA GLY A 27 -21.24 -16.63 -19.78
C GLY A 27 -19.91 -15.89 -19.85
N GLU A 28 -19.36 -15.42 -18.72
CA GLU A 28 -18.02 -14.84 -18.69
C GLU A 28 -16.92 -15.90 -18.77
N LYS A 29 -15.81 -15.51 -19.42
CA LYS A 29 -14.61 -16.36 -19.49
C LYS A 29 -14.03 -16.52 -18.09
N ILE A 30 -13.91 -17.77 -17.64
CA ILE A 30 -13.34 -18.10 -16.33
C ILE A 30 -11.94 -17.52 -16.22
N PRO A 31 -11.62 -16.77 -15.15
CA PRO A 31 -10.29 -16.24 -14.92
C PRO A 31 -9.25 -17.35 -14.90
N THR A 32 -8.09 -17.09 -15.50
CA THR A 32 -6.99 -18.07 -15.45
C THR A 32 -6.52 -18.25 -14.01
N ARG A 33 -5.91 -19.40 -13.72
CA ARG A 33 -5.25 -19.67 -12.42
C ARG A 33 -4.33 -18.52 -12.02
N GLN A 34 -3.53 -18.00 -12.96
CA GLN A 34 -2.62 -16.89 -12.72
C GLN A 34 -3.37 -15.61 -12.33
N THR A 35 -4.43 -15.27 -13.07
CA THR A 35 -5.28 -14.10 -12.80
C THR A 35 -5.88 -14.17 -11.40
N ILE A 36 -6.37 -15.34 -10.98
CA ILE A 36 -6.94 -15.53 -9.64
C ILE A 36 -5.89 -15.25 -8.57
N TYR A 37 -4.70 -15.83 -8.69
CA TYR A 37 -3.65 -15.61 -7.70
C TYR A 37 -3.12 -14.17 -7.67
N LEU A 38 -3.00 -13.51 -8.83
CA LEU A 38 -2.66 -12.09 -8.89
C LEU A 38 -3.70 -11.25 -8.13
N LEU A 39 -4.99 -11.53 -8.32
CA LEU A 39 -6.08 -10.83 -7.63
C LEU A 39 -6.13 -11.14 -6.14
N LEU A 40 -5.80 -12.36 -5.72
CA LEU A 40 -5.69 -12.71 -4.31
C LEU A 40 -4.55 -11.93 -3.64
N VAL A 41 -3.35 -11.99 -4.21
CA VAL A 41 -2.17 -11.33 -3.65
C VAL A 41 -2.37 -9.81 -3.63
N SER A 42 -2.87 -9.22 -4.71
CA SER A 42 -3.11 -7.77 -4.75
C SER A 42 -4.14 -7.34 -3.71
N GLN A 43 -5.27 -8.04 -3.58
CA GLN A 43 -6.30 -7.70 -2.59
C GLN A 43 -5.80 -7.87 -1.15
N THR A 44 -5.00 -8.91 -0.88
CA THR A 44 -4.41 -9.10 0.46
C THR A 44 -3.53 -7.92 0.87
N PHE A 45 -2.64 -7.46 0.00
CA PHE A 45 -1.76 -6.32 0.32
C PHE A 45 -2.47 -4.97 0.27
N LEU A 46 -3.57 -4.83 -0.48
CA LEU A 46 -4.42 -3.64 -0.44
C LEU A 46 -5.17 -3.51 0.90
N LEU A 47 -5.69 -4.63 1.44
CA LEU A 47 -6.42 -4.62 2.71
C LEU A 47 -5.50 -4.53 3.93
N ASN A 48 -4.31 -5.13 3.85
CA ASN A 48 -3.31 -5.05 4.91
C ASN A 48 -1.91 -4.83 4.32
N PRO A 49 -1.50 -3.57 4.07
CA PRO A 49 -0.19 -3.25 3.53
C PRO A 49 0.99 -3.67 4.43
N HIS A 50 0.74 -3.88 5.71
CA HIS A 50 1.76 -4.19 6.72
C HIS A 50 1.95 -5.70 6.95
N ILE A 51 1.17 -6.56 6.28
CA ILE A 51 1.30 -8.01 6.43
C ILE A 51 2.67 -8.50 5.92
N SER A 52 3.34 -9.33 6.72
CA SER A 52 4.59 -9.95 6.28
C SER A 52 4.36 -10.94 5.14
N GLN A 53 5.33 -11.09 4.23
CA GLN A 53 5.27 -12.09 3.16
C GLN A 53 5.02 -13.51 3.70
N ARG A 54 5.64 -13.84 4.84
CA ARG A 54 5.45 -15.15 5.49
C ARG A 54 4.00 -15.34 5.93
N ARG A 55 3.41 -14.33 6.55
CA ARG A 55 2.02 -14.38 7.01
C ARG A 55 1.04 -14.42 5.83
N ALA A 56 1.25 -13.57 4.82
CA ALA A 56 0.43 -13.57 3.60
C ALA A 56 0.46 -14.92 2.87
N ALA A 57 1.63 -15.57 2.78
CA ALA A 57 1.78 -16.89 2.18
C ALA A 57 0.97 -17.96 2.95
N LEU A 58 1.02 -17.94 4.28
CA LEU A 58 0.25 -18.84 5.15
C LEU A 58 -1.25 -18.60 5.00
N GLU A 59 -1.69 -17.34 5.02
CA GLU A 59 -3.10 -16.97 4.93
C GLU A 59 -3.73 -17.31 3.58
N LEU A 60 -2.99 -17.12 2.49
CA LEU A 60 -3.43 -17.47 1.15
C LEU A 60 -3.24 -18.96 0.81
N ASN A 61 -2.58 -19.73 1.68
CA ASN A 61 -2.19 -21.13 1.45
C ASN A 61 -1.38 -21.32 0.14
N ILE A 62 -0.39 -20.46 -0.07
CA ILE A 62 0.54 -20.54 -1.20
C ILE A 62 1.99 -20.58 -0.72
N SER A 63 2.88 -21.17 -1.50
CA SER A 63 4.30 -21.19 -1.15
C SER A 63 4.89 -19.77 -1.18
N ARG A 64 5.84 -19.50 -0.28
CA ARG A 64 6.54 -18.19 -0.22
C ARG A 64 7.19 -17.82 -1.55
N ALA A 65 7.77 -18.79 -2.27
CA ALA A 65 8.37 -18.57 -3.58
C ALA A 65 7.32 -18.15 -4.64
N SER A 66 6.11 -18.69 -4.57
CA SER A 66 5.02 -18.29 -5.48
C SER A 66 4.49 -16.91 -5.14
N LEU A 67 4.31 -16.61 -3.85
CA LEU A 67 3.95 -15.27 -3.39
C LEU A 67 4.98 -14.24 -3.88
N GLN A 68 6.27 -14.50 -3.72
CA GLN A 68 7.33 -13.58 -4.17
C GLN A 68 7.33 -13.34 -5.67
N ARG A 69 7.07 -14.37 -6.49
CA ARG A 69 6.90 -14.20 -7.95
C ARG A 69 5.70 -13.31 -8.27
N LEU A 70 4.54 -13.60 -7.67
CA LEU A 70 3.32 -12.81 -7.86
C LEU A 70 3.49 -11.35 -7.40
N MET A 71 4.20 -11.11 -6.30
CA MET A 71 4.54 -9.76 -5.85
C MET A 71 5.41 -9.01 -6.86
N LYS A 72 6.36 -9.69 -7.52
CA LYS A 72 7.16 -9.10 -8.60
C LYS A 72 6.30 -8.78 -9.82
N ASP A 73 5.42 -9.69 -10.23
CA ASP A 73 4.49 -9.49 -11.35
C ASP A 73 3.55 -8.30 -11.11
N LEU A 74 3.14 -8.08 -9.86
CA LEU A 74 2.32 -6.95 -9.43
C LEU A 74 3.12 -5.67 -9.15
N ASN A 75 4.45 -5.69 -9.32
CA ASN A 75 5.37 -4.61 -8.97
C ASN A 75 5.21 -4.09 -7.52
N LEU A 76 4.85 -4.97 -6.59
CA LEU A 76 4.72 -4.64 -5.17
C LEU A 76 6.11 -4.44 -4.55
N LYS A 77 6.30 -3.30 -3.89
CA LYS A 77 7.53 -2.99 -3.15
C LYS A 77 7.27 -3.16 -1.65
N PRO A 78 8.22 -3.74 -0.89
CA PRO A 78 8.14 -3.73 0.56
C PRO A 78 7.98 -2.30 1.08
N TYR A 79 7.02 -2.07 1.97
CA TYR A 79 6.91 -0.81 2.69
C TYR A 79 8.10 -0.70 3.65
N LYS A 80 8.89 0.37 3.52
CA LYS A 80 9.96 0.70 4.46
C LYS A 80 9.41 1.70 5.47
N PRO A 81 9.15 1.31 6.73
CA PRO A 81 8.74 2.28 7.74
C PRO A 81 9.84 3.34 7.88
N ARG A 82 9.44 4.61 7.82
CA ARG A 82 10.33 5.73 8.12
C ARG A 82 10.07 6.13 9.55
N LEU A 83 11.13 6.21 10.34
CA LEU A 83 11.05 6.86 11.64
C LEU A 83 10.98 8.37 11.36
N LEU A 84 9.79 8.93 11.54
CA LEU A 84 9.56 10.37 11.45
C LEU A 84 9.36 10.89 12.87
N GLN A 85 9.70 12.16 13.11
CA GLN A 85 9.28 12.81 14.35
C GLN A 85 7.76 12.76 14.43
N ALA A 86 7.26 12.34 15.60
CA ALA A 86 5.83 12.37 15.87
C ALA A 86 5.39 13.84 15.86
N LEU A 87 4.40 14.15 15.03
CA LEU A 87 3.76 15.46 15.01
C LEU A 87 2.67 15.46 16.09
N ASN A 88 2.63 16.53 16.89
CA ASN A 88 1.51 16.84 17.75
C ASN A 88 0.31 17.31 16.92
N GLU A 89 -0.87 17.34 17.51
CA GLU A 89 -2.11 17.72 16.83
C GLU A 89 -2.05 19.12 16.18
N ASP A 90 -1.35 20.06 16.82
CA ASP A 90 -1.20 21.45 16.34
C ASP A 90 -0.04 21.65 15.34
N ASP A 91 0.88 20.69 15.23
CA ASP A 91 2.08 20.86 14.39
C ASP A 91 1.77 21.02 12.89
N PRO A 92 0.77 20.33 12.29
CA PRO A 92 0.40 20.55 10.90
C PRO A 92 0.01 22.00 10.60
N ASP A 93 -0.80 22.62 11.46
CA ASP A 93 -1.29 23.98 11.25
C ASP A 93 -0.15 25.00 11.39
N ARG A 94 0.68 24.87 12.43
CA ARG A 94 1.85 25.76 12.64
C ARG A 94 2.87 25.65 11.50
N ARG A 95 3.07 24.44 10.98
CA ARG A 95 3.96 24.21 9.82
C ARG A 95 3.39 24.83 8.55
N LEU A 96 2.08 24.71 8.33
CA LEU A 96 1.42 25.32 7.17
C LEU A 96 1.51 26.85 7.23
N GLU A 97 1.16 27.45 8.37
CA GLU A 97 1.22 28.89 8.59
C GLU A 97 2.63 29.43 8.34
N PHE A 98 3.66 28.76 8.87
CA PHE A 98 5.05 29.15 8.62
C PHE A 98 5.42 29.06 7.14
N CYS A 99 5.03 27.98 6.45
CA CYS A 99 5.30 27.81 5.03
C CYS A 99 4.62 28.89 4.18
N GLU A 100 3.36 29.21 4.46
CA GLU A 100 2.61 30.26 3.77
C GLU A 100 3.27 31.63 4.00
N TRP A 101 3.57 31.95 5.27
CA TRP A 101 4.27 33.18 5.62
C TRP A 101 5.63 33.32 4.92
N LEU A 102 6.44 32.25 4.90
CA LEU A 102 7.75 32.28 4.26
C LEU A 102 7.65 32.45 2.74
N LEU A 103 6.65 31.82 2.11
CA LEU A 103 6.39 31.94 0.69
C LEU A 103 5.97 33.36 0.31
N ASP A 104 5.06 33.97 1.07
CA ASP A 104 4.61 35.34 0.80
C ASP A 104 5.74 36.35 1.08
N SER A 105 6.47 36.18 2.18
CA SER A 105 7.63 37.04 2.50
C SER A 105 8.73 36.96 1.42
N ALA A 106 8.95 35.79 0.82
CA ALA A 106 9.91 35.62 -0.27
C ALA A 106 9.41 36.17 -1.62
N ARG A 107 8.09 36.30 -1.82
CA ARG A 107 7.53 36.99 -2.99
C ARG A 107 7.68 38.50 -2.87
N ASP A 108 7.42 39.04 -1.68
CA ASP A 108 7.53 40.46 -1.40
C ASP A 108 8.98 40.93 -1.42
N ASP A 109 9.91 40.09 -0.93
CA ASP A 109 11.34 40.33 -0.96
C ASP A 109 12.12 39.12 -1.50
N PRO A 110 12.47 39.12 -2.81
CA PRO A 110 13.19 38.03 -3.44
C PRO A 110 14.56 37.71 -2.85
N THR A 111 15.15 38.63 -2.07
CA THR A 111 16.49 38.48 -1.47
C THR A 111 16.43 38.05 0.01
N LEU A 112 15.23 37.80 0.53
CA LEU A 112 15.01 37.41 1.93
C LEU A 112 15.77 36.12 2.26
N LEU A 113 15.61 35.08 1.43
CA LEU A 113 16.20 33.77 1.68
C LEU A 113 17.73 33.80 1.70
N ASP A 114 18.35 34.70 0.94
CA ASP A 114 19.81 34.89 0.91
C ASP A 114 20.36 35.55 2.18
N ARG A 115 19.50 36.20 2.96
CA ARG A 115 19.85 36.91 4.20
C ARG A 115 19.57 36.10 5.46
N ILE A 116 18.94 34.94 5.35
CA ILE A 116 18.67 34.08 6.50
C ILE A 116 19.89 33.21 6.78
N LEU A 117 20.44 33.34 7.99
CA LEU A 117 21.45 32.43 8.52
C LEU A 117 20.77 31.35 9.36
N TRP A 118 20.82 30.10 8.90
CA TRP A 118 20.29 28.94 9.61
C TRP A 118 21.37 28.35 10.53
N THR A 119 21.04 28.17 11.81
CA THR A 119 21.91 27.51 12.79
C THR A 119 21.12 26.42 13.49
N ASP A 120 21.78 25.32 13.82
CA ASP A 120 21.22 24.22 14.59
C ASP A 120 22.22 23.79 15.66
N GLU A 121 21.73 23.41 16.84
CA GLU A 121 22.56 22.88 17.92
C GLU A 121 22.40 21.36 17.93
N ALA A 122 23.48 20.64 17.61
CA ALA A 122 23.54 19.20 17.76
C ALA A 122 24.13 18.85 19.14
N SER A 123 23.27 18.38 20.05
CA SER A 123 23.65 17.84 21.35
C SER A 123 23.94 16.34 21.30
#